data_AF-A0A945CJ54-F1
#
_entry.id   AF-A0A945CJ54-F1
#
_cell.length_a   1.000
_cell.length_b   1.000
_cell.length_c   1.000
_cell.angle_alpha   90.00
_cell.angle_beta   90.00
_cell.angle_gamma   90.00
#
_symmetry.space_group_name_H-M   'P 1'
#
loop_
_entity.id
_entity.type
_entity.pdbx_description
1 polymer ?
#
loop_
_entity_poly.entity_id
_entity_poly.type
_entity_poly.pdbx_seq_one_letter_code
_entity_poly.pdbx_strand_id
1 'polypeptide(L)'
;MSESSTPVIETSSLSRQALARAILDLESDRPEHVADPMIAYYLGHHVKPYINRLTALAEGQSDGEEGEQVSIGSLAADVEALAPDSETEDKEPSSLRPDVKPSPKGPLPPLSTLSSQEKARWIFMERFISLEKHQEILGYQFQGPDRDRFEEDLEHLLEDLLMLPDTILLAEKEDFPALQKIFASTLLIFRNPFIGDENGNPIPSTIENLRHRFPTFFYKRRKTPNWYEKQSFYTEPFGQARWILCSTDYLNCTLSSPKRKLSSYSRQWHLPSENALQKSVLEDIYDRIVCGEALEEDIFEQNCHSCTSTYYRTHAKAPARLVYTAQKHRKIAIHGKPGIPHWRATKRLWPGVFPTLVLS
;
A
#
# COMPACT_ATOMS: atom_id res chain seq x y z
N MET A 1 43.58 -48.74 7.13
CA MET A 1 42.81 -48.20 8.26
C MET A 1 43.25 -46.76 8.41
N SER A 2 42.38 -45.82 8.01
CA SER A 2 42.62 -44.39 8.14
C SER A 2 41.29 -43.77 8.54
N GLU A 3 41.23 -43.28 9.76
CA GLU A 3 40.05 -42.75 10.42
C GLU A 3 39.51 -41.53 9.67
N SER A 4 38.20 -41.53 9.40
CA SER A 4 37.46 -40.37 8.90
C SER A 4 37.19 -39.45 10.09
N SER A 5 38.06 -38.45 10.28
CA SER A 5 37.82 -37.36 11.22
C SER A 5 36.71 -36.46 10.67
N THR A 6 35.51 -36.60 11.22
CA THR A 6 34.43 -35.63 11.01
C THR A 6 34.85 -34.32 11.67
N PRO A 7 34.85 -33.17 10.98
CA PRO A 7 35.11 -31.90 11.63
C PRO A 7 33.91 -31.59 12.54
N VAL A 8 34.17 -31.54 13.86
CA VAL A 8 33.26 -30.94 14.83
C VAL A 8 33.29 -29.43 14.53
N ILE A 9 32.21 -28.92 13.92
CA ILE A 9 32.08 -27.50 13.63
C ILE A 9 30.99 -26.94 14.54
N GLU A 10 31.41 -26.07 15.44
CA GLU A 10 30.56 -25.31 16.35
C GLU A 10 29.50 -24.55 15.55
N THR A 11 28.23 -24.83 15.82
CA THR A 11 27.09 -24.09 15.30
C THR A 11 27.10 -22.67 15.88
N SER A 12 27.83 -21.75 15.24
CA SER A 12 27.63 -20.33 15.52
C SER A 12 26.27 -19.93 14.94
N SER A 13 25.25 -19.94 15.79
CA SER A 13 23.95 -19.36 15.43
C SER A 13 24.17 -17.86 15.21
N LEU A 14 24.27 -17.44 13.95
CA LEU A 14 24.24 -16.02 13.59
C LEU A 14 23.01 -15.40 14.24
N SER A 15 23.23 -14.49 15.20
CA SER A 15 22.12 -13.84 15.89
C SER A 15 21.22 -13.16 14.86
N ARG A 16 19.91 -13.15 15.08
CA ARG A 16 18.95 -12.51 14.14
C ARG A 16 19.28 -11.04 13.85
N GLN A 17 20.01 -10.37 14.76
CA GLN A 17 20.52 -9.01 14.56
C GLN A 17 21.71 -8.94 13.59
N ALA A 18 22.58 -9.96 13.57
CA ALA A 18 23.67 -10.07 12.61
C ALA A 18 23.15 -10.34 11.19
N LEU A 19 22.13 -11.20 11.06
CA LEU A 19 21.47 -11.44 9.77
C LEU A 19 20.76 -10.18 9.24
N ALA A 20 20.07 -9.44 10.12
CA ALA A 20 19.44 -8.17 9.74
C ALA A 20 20.47 -7.12 9.29
N ARG A 21 21.66 -7.08 9.91
CA ARG A 21 22.76 -6.21 9.47
C ARG A 21 23.35 -6.63 8.13
N ALA A 22 23.58 -7.92 7.90
CA ALA A 22 24.08 -8.42 6.62
C ALA A 22 23.13 -8.08 5.45
N ILE A 23 21.81 -8.16 5.66
CA ILE A 23 20.81 -7.74 4.67
C ILE A 23 20.87 -6.23 4.42
N LEU A 24 21.06 -5.42 5.47
CA LEU A 24 21.21 -3.97 5.36
C LEU A 24 22.49 -3.55 4.63
N ASP A 25 23.57 -4.32 4.77
CA ASP A 25 24.86 -4.07 4.10
C ASP A 25 24.80 -4.45 2.60
N LEU A 26 24.07 -5.51 2.24
CA LEU A 26 23.78 -5.89 0.85
C LEU A 26 22.96 -4.83 0.10
N GLU A 27 21.94 -4.21 0.73
CA GLU A 27 21.16 -3.12 0.11
C GLU A 27 21.91 -1.76 0.06
N SER A 28 23.08 -1.68 0.68
CA SER A 28 23.92 -0.49 0.73
C SER A 28 25.09 -0.53 -0.26
N ASP A 29 25.08 -1.49 -1.20
CA ASP A 29 26.09 -1.69 -2.24
C ASP A 29 27.51 -1.89 -1.67
N ARG A 30 27.59 -2.53 -0.50
CA ARG A 30 28.84 -3.06 0.07
C ARG A 30 28.84 -4.58 -0.14
N PRO A 31 29.41 -5.09 -1.24
CA PRO A 31 29.42 -6.51 -1.51
C PRO A 31 30.44 -7.18 -0.58
N GLU A 32 30.01 -7.62 0.60
CA GLU A 32 30.68 -8.74 1.23
C GLU A 32 30.08 -10.02 0.64
N HIS A 33 30.85 -10.66 -0.24
CA HIS A 33 30.56 -12.01 -0.71
C HIS A 33 30.61 -12.96 0.50
N VAL A 34 29.46 -13.18 1.13
CA VAL A 34 29.29 -14.29 2.08
C VAL A 34 29.16 -15.56 1.25
N ALA A 35 30.31 -16.15 0.90
CA ALA A 35 30.36 -17.50 0.37
C ALA A 35 30.07 -18.46 1.52
N ASP A 36 28.80 -18.82 1.71
CA ASP A 36 28.37 -19.88 2.63
C ASP A 36 28.08 -21.16 1.80
N PRO A 37 29.01 -22.12 1.77
CA PRO A 37 28.87 -23.35 1.00
C PRO A 37 27.70 -24.21 1.49
N MET A 38 27.33 -24.10 2.77
CA MET A 38 26.23 -24.88 3.36
C MET A 38 24.89 -24.33 2.91
N ILE A 39 24.71 -23.01 2.93
CA ILE A 39 23.49 -22.37 2.41
C ILE A 39 23.35 -22.63 0.92
N ALA A 40 24.44 -22.51 0.15
CA ALA A 40 24.44 -22.83 -1.28
C ALA A 40 24.12 -24.30 -1.55
N TYR A 41 24.63 -25.23 -0.72
CA TYR A 41 24.33 -26.66 -0.80
C TYR A 41 22.85 -26.96 -0.51
N TYR A 42 22.29 -26.41 0.58
CA TYR A 42 20.88 -26.59 0.93
C TYR A 42 19.93 -25.96 -0.08
N LEU A 43 20.21 -24.73 -0.53
CA LEU A 43 19.43 -24.09 -1.59
C LEU A 43 19.52 -24.88 -2.88
N GLY A 44 20.71 -25.34 -3.26
CA GLY A 44 20.90 -26.22 -4.42
C GLY A 44 20.04 -27.47 -4.33
N HIS A 45 20.00 -28.12 -3.16
CA HIS A 45 19.20 -29.34 -2.96
C HIS A 45 17.67 -29.10 -2.92
N HIS A 46 17.22 -27.94 -2.42
CA HIS A 46 15.79 -27.62 -2.37
C HIS A 46 15.24 -27.03 -3.67
N VAL A 47 16.07 -26.28 -4.41
CA VAL A 47 15.66 -25.60 -5.64
C VAL A 47 15.82 -26.51 -6.87
N LYS A 48 16.79 -27.44 -6.86
CA LYS A 48 17.04 -28.37 -7.96
C LYS A 48 15.83 -29.24 -8.35
N PRO A 49 15.03 -29.82 -7.42
CA PRO A 49 13.81 -30.52 -7.79
C PRO A 49 12.79 -29.62 -8.49
N TYR A 50 12.73 -28.34 -8.11
CA TYR A 50 11.80 -27.37 -8.69
C TYR A 50 12.26 -26.89 -10.06
N ILE A 51 13.56 -26.62 -10.24
CA ILE A 51 14.16 -26.31 -11.54
C ILE A 51 14.00 -27.48 -12.48
N ASN A 52 14.34 -28.71 -12.06
CA ASN A 52 14.17 -29.90 -12.90
C ASN A 52 12.72 -30.10 -13.32
N ARG A 53 11.75 -29.80 -12.43
CA ARG A 53 10.31 -29.86 -12.74
C ARG A 53 9.90 -28.77 -13.75
N LEU A 54 10.44 -27.56 -13.64
CA LEU A 54 10.21 -26.48 -14.60
C LEU A 54 10.86 -26.76 -15.96
N THR A 55 12.04 -27.37 -15.99
CA THR A 55 12.74 -27.77 -17.22
C THR A 55 11.99 -28.91 -17.91
N ALA A 56 11.53 -29.92 -17.15
CA ALA A 56 10.71 -31.01 -17.70
C ALA A 56 9.36 -30.52 -18.26
N LEU A 57 8.74 -29.53 -17.60
CA LEU A 57 7.52 -28.88 -18.11
C LEU A 57 7.77 -28.04 -19.37
N ALA A 58 8.93 -27.40 -19.48
CA ALA A 58 9.32 -26.64 -20.67
C ALA A 58 9.67 -27.56 -21.87
N GLU A 59 10.14 -28.78 -21.60
CA GLU A 59 10.51 -29.78 -22.60
C GLU A 59 9.36 -30.73 -22.99
N GLY A 60 8.15 -30.52 -22.44
CA GLY A 60 6.92 -31.20 -22.88
C GLY A 60 6.82 -32.68 -22.49
N GLN A 61 7.52 -33.12 -21.43
CA GLN A 61 7.39 -34.48 -20.91
C GLN A 61 6.34 -34.54 -19.79
N SER A 62 5.22 -35.23 -20.03
CA SER A 62 4.30 -35.68 -18.99
C SER A 62 4.44 -37.20 -18.81
N ASP A 63 4.62 -37.65 -17.57
CA ASP A 63 3.73 -38.63 -16.91
C ASP A 63 4.35 -39.20 -15.62
N GLY A 64 3.47 -39.52 -14.67
CA GLY A 64 3.63 -40.66 -13.75
C GLY A 64 3.83 -40.35 -12.26
N GLU A 65 2.84 -40.71 -11.45
CA GLU A 65 2.84 -40.68 -9.97
C GLU A 65 3.68 -41.80 -9.31
N GLU A 66 3.67 -41.80 -7.98
CA GLU A 66 4.29 -42.68 -6.96
C GLU A 66 5.65 -42.18 -6.45
N GLY A 67 5.88 -41.86 -5.18
CA GLY A 67 5.12 -42.00 -3.93
C GLY A 67 6.14 -42.22 -2.81
N GLU A 68 6.21 -41.36 -1.80
CA GLU A 68 6.80 -41.76 -0.51
C GLU A 68 6.17 -40.94 0.63
N GLN A 69 5.43 -41.67 1.47
CA GLN A 69 4.90 -41.20 2.74
C GLN A 69 6.06 -41.09 3.74
N VAL A 70 6.18 -39.97 4.45
CA VAL A 70 6.86 -39.96 5.75
C VAL A 70 5.86 -39.50 6.81
N SER A 71 5.47 -40.50 7.60
CA SER A 71 4.69 -40.44 8.83
C SER A 71 5.36 -39.54 9.87
N ILE A 72 4.60 -38.62 10.46
CA ILE A 72 4.98 -37.99 11.74
C ILE A 72 3.89 -38.35 12.75
N GLY A 73 4.10 -39.48 13.41
CA GLY A 73 3.36 -39.88 14.59
C GLY A 73 3.92 -39.21 15.84
N SER A 74 3.08 -38.39 16.47
CA SER A 74 2.80 -38.29 17.91
C SER A 74 3.94 -38.41 18.93
N LEU A 75 4.15 -37.32 19.69
CA LEU A 75 4.27 -37.37 21.15
C LEU A 75 3.72 -36.06 21.74
N ALA A 76 2.44 -36.10 22.13
CA ALA A 76 1.89 -35.34 23.28
C ALA A 76 2.59 -35.84 24.56
N ALA A 77 2.62 -35.19 25.73
CA ALA A 77 2.02 -34.01 26.33
C ALA A 77 3.08 -33.47 27.33
N ASP A 78 3.02 -32.22 27.79
CA ASP A 78 2.38 -31.96 29.08
C ASP A 78 1.66 -30.60 29.10
N VAL A 79 0.44 -30.66 29.62
CA VAL A 79 -0.50 -29.58 29.90
C VAL A 79 -0.55 -29.40 31.41
N GLU A 80 -0.48 -28.16 31.88
CA GLU A 80 -1.23 -27.62 33.03
C GLU A 80 -0.85 -26.12 33.16
N ALA A 81 -1.71 -25.14 33.39
CA ALA A 81 -3.16 -24.91 33.30
C ALA A 81 -3.27 -23.38 33.41
N LEU A 82 -4.13 -22.70 32.64
CA LEU A 82 -5.44 -22.25 33.10
C LEU A 82 -6.24 -21.69 31.90
N ALA A 83 -7.27 -22.42 31.50
CA ALA A 83 -8.45 -21.97 30.76
C ALA A 83 -9.59 -21.67 31.78
N PRO A 84 -10.86 -21.30 31.45
CA PRO A 84 -11.52 -21.20 30.13
C PRO A 84 -12.21 -19.83 29.88
N ASP A 85 -12.29 -19.34 28.64
CA ASP A 85 -13.22 -19.64 27.54
C ASP A 85 -14.70 -19.30 27.79
N SER A 86 -15.21 -18.46 26.89
CA SER A 86 -16.49 -18.70 26.22
C SER A 86 -16.33 -18.34 24.74
N GLU A 87 -16.12 -19.39 23.95
CA GLU A 87 -16.25 -19.52 22.49
C GLU A 87 -17.65 -19.06 22.01
N THR A 88 -17.98 -18.74 20.76
CA THR A 88 -17.77 -19.31 19.41
C THR A 88 -18.23 -18.21 18.42
N GLU A 89 -17.82 -18.03 17.15
CA GLU A 89 -17.46 -18.94 16.06
C GLU A 89 -16.44 -18.22 15.16
N ASP A 90 -15.37 -18.92 14.82
CA ASP A 90 -14.46 -18.54 13.73
C ASP A 90 -15.14 -18.79 12.38
N LYS A 91 -15.45 -17.70 11.67
CA LYS A 91 -15.54 -17.73 10.21
C LYS A 91 -14.25 -17.15 9.65
N GLU A 92 -13.54 -17.98 8.89
CA GLU A 92 -12.47 -17.55 8.00
C GLU A 92 -12.89 -16.26 7.27
N PRO A 93 -12.01 -15.24 7.15
CA PRO A 93 -12.30 -14.13 6.27
C PRO A 93 -12.22 -14.64 4.83
N SER A 94 -13.36 -15.11 4.34
CA SER A 94 -13.68 -15.30 2.94
C SER A 94 -13.23 -14.04 2.19
N SER A 95 -12.13 -14.14 1.46
CA SER A 95 -11.78 -13.20 0.41
C SER A 95 -12.84 -13.30 -0.68
N LEU A 96 -13.96 -12.61 -0.48
CA LEU A 96 -14.88 -12.30 -1.56
C LEU A 96 -14.08 -11.44 -2.54
N ARG A 97 -13.56 -12.07 -3.60
CA ARG A 97 -13.19 -11.32 -4.81
C ARG A 97 -14.49 -10.70 -5.31
N PRO A 98 -14.62 -9.36 -5.35
CA PRO A 98 -15.81 -8.75 -5.93
C PRO A 98 -15.87 -9.07 -7.43
N ASP A 99 -17.09 -9.06 -7.96
CA ASP A 99 -17.36 -9.18 -9.39
C ASP A 99 -16.54 -8.13 -10.13
N VAL A 100 -15.53 -8.59 -10.88
CA VAL A 100 -14.80 -7.79 -11.87
C VAL A 100 -15.86 -7.20 -12.80
N LYS A 101 -16.11 -5.88 -12.73
CA LYS A 101 -16.87 -5.21 -13.77
C LYS A 101 -16.15 -5.51 -15.07
N PRO A 102 -16.84 -6.11 -16.04
CA PRO A 102 -16.19 -6.51 -17.27
C PRO A 102 -15.53 -5.29 -17.89
N SER A 103 -14.30 -5.48 -18.39
CA SER A 103 -13.63 -4.53 -19.26
C SER A 103 -14.66 -3.99 -20.27
N PRO A 104 -14.63 -2.68 -20.60
CA PRO A 104 -15.65 -2.11 -21.47
C PRO A 104 -15.75 -2.95 -22.74
N LYS A 105 -16.93 -3.53 -22.99
CA LYS A 105 -17.12 -4.47 -24.10
C LYS A 105 -17.23 -3.68 -25.41
N GLY A 106 -16.21 -3.76 -26.27
CA GLY A 106 -16.20 -3.13 -27.59
C GLY A 106 -14.81 -3.14 -28.23
N PRO A 107 -14.69 -2.79 -29.53
CA PRO A 107 -13.38 -2.51 -30.13
C PRO A 107 -12.71 -1.38 -29.37
N LEU A 108 -11.41 -1.51 -29.11
CA LEU A 108 -10.61 -0.50 -28.41
C LEU A 108 -10.64 0.82 -29.22
N PRO A 109 -11.20 1.90 -28.68
CA PRO A 109 -11.16 3.21 -29.34
C PRO A 109 -9.74 3.80 -29.25
N PRO A 110 -9.29 4.55 -30.27
CA PRO A 110 -7.98 5.20 -30.22
C PRO A 110 -7.88 6.16 -29.05
N LEU A 111 -6.74 6.17 -28.35
CA LEU A 111 -6.53 7.01 -27.15
C LEU A 111 -6.82 8.48 -27.46
N SER A 112 -6.41 8.96 -28.63
CA SER A 112 -6.56 10.35 -29.08
C SER A 112 -8.01 10.82 -29.25
N THR A 113 -8.97 9.89 -29.33
CA THR A 113 -10.40 10.20 -29.53
C THR A 113 -11.21 10.23 -28.24
N LEU A 114 -10.62 9.77 -27.14
CA LEU A 114 -11.27 9.66 -25.85
C LEU A 114 -11.13 10.94 -25.04
N SER A 115 -12.15 11.23 -24.24
CA SER A 115 -12.03 12.23 -23.16
C SER A 115 -11.02 11.78 -22.09
N SER A 116 -10.49 12.72 -21.31
CA SER A 116 -9.54 12.43 -20.22
C SER A 116 -10.09 11.40 -19.23
N GLN A 117 -11.37 11.52 -18.84
CA GLN A 117 -12.04 10.57 -17.96
C GLN A 117 -12.21 9.17 -18.60
N GLU A 118 -12.46 9.09 -19.91
CA GLU A 118 -12.54 7.80 -20.61
C GLU A 118 -11.17 7.13 -20.76
N LYS A 119 -10.12 7.90 -21.08
CA LYS A 119 -8.73 7.40 -21.09
C LYS A 119 -8.38 6.81 -19.72
N ALA A 120 -8.62 7.56 -18.65
CA ALA A 120 -8.38 7.09 -17.28
C ALA A 120 -9.18 5.83 -16.97
N ARG A 121 -10.45 5.77 -17.37
CA ARG A 121 -11.29 4.58 -17.18
C ARG A 121 -10.74 3.35 -17.91
N TRP A 122 -10.19 3.49 -19.11
CA TRP A 122 -9.58 2.37 -19.82
C TRP A 122 -8.25 1.92 -19.22
N ILE A 123 -7.42 2.85 -18.75
CA ILE A 123 -6.08 2.57 -18.20
C ILE A 123 -6.16 2.00 -16.79
N PHE A 124 -6.97 2.59 -15.91
CA PHE A 124 -7.06 2.24 -14.49
C PHE A 124 -8.25 1.32 -14.18
N MET A 125 -9.17 1.11 -15.14
CA MET A 125 -10.37 0.29 -14.97
C MET A 125 -11.18 0.71 -13.72
N GLU A 126 -11.45 -0.22 -12.81
CA GLU A 126 -12.18 0.03 -11.57
C GLU A 126 -11.42 0.91 -10.59
N ARG A 127 -10.10 1.10 -10.79
CA ARG A 127 -9.25 1.93 -9.94
C ARG A 127 -9.29 3.43 -10.29
N PHE A 128 -10.06 3.81 -11.33
CA PHE A 128 -10.39 5.19 -11.61
C PHE A 128 -11.70 5.61 -10.93
N ILE A 129 -11.64 6.71 -10.17
CA ILE A 129 -12.82 7.33 -9.57
C ILE A 129 -13.11 8.61 -10.37
N SER A 130 -14.23 8.63 -11.09
CA SER A 130 -14.60 9.76 -11.97
C SER A 130 -14.88 11.05 -11.18
N LEU A 131 -14.88 12.20 -11.84
CA LEU A 131 -15.24 13.47 -11.16
C LEU A 131 -16.67 13.44 -10.64
N GLU A 132 -17.60 12.83 -11.38
CA GLU A 132 -19.00 12.69 -10.96
C GLU A 132 -19.09 11.82 -9.70
N LYS A 133 -18.31 10.74 -9.63
CA LYS A 133 -18.28 9.89 -8.44
C LYS A 133 -17.66 10.64 -7.26
N HIS A 134 -16.64 11.46 -7.48
CA HIS A 134 -16.12 12.36 -6.44
C HIS A 134 -17.19 13.37 -5.99
N GLN A 135 -17.94 14.01 -6.89
CA GLN A 135 -19.03 14.93 -6.52
C GLN A 135 -20.10 14.26 -5.66
N GLU A 136 -20.49 13.03 -6.01
CA GLU A 136 -21.44 12.23 -5.23
C GLU A 136 -20.91 11.95 -3.81
N ILE A 137 -19.67 11.48 -3.70
CA ILE A 137 -19.04 11.14 -2.41
C ILE A 137 -18.86 12.40 -1.55
N LEU A 138 -18.29 13.45 -2.13
CA LEU A 138 -18.01 14.70 -1.43
C LEU A 138 -19.32 15.44 -1.08
N GLY A 139 -20.42 15.15 -1.77
CA GLY A 139 -21.75 15.68 -1.44
C GLY A 139 -21.97 17.12 -1.90
N TYR A 140 -21.24 17.59 -2.92
CA TYR A 140 -21.48 18.89 -3.52
C TYR A 140 -21.14 18.91 -5.01
N GLN A 141 -21.72 19.86 -5.74
CA GLN A 141 -21.51 19.99 -7.18
C GLN A 141 -20.30 20.88 -7.49
N PHE A 142 -19.42 20.42 -8.37
CA PHE A 142 -18.37 21.27 -8.92
C PHE A 142 -18.99 22.27 -9.89
N GLN A 143 -18.56 23.52 -9.81
CA GLN A 143 -19.01 24.57 -10.72
C GLN A 143 -18.41 24.33 -12.11
N GLY A 144 -19.11 24.71 -13.18
CA GLY A 144 -18.65 24.46 -14.57
C GLY A 144 -17.18 24.82 -14.83
N PRO A 145 -16.74 26.06 -14.56
CA PRO A 145 -15.34 26.46 -14.76
C PRO A 145 -14.33 25.69 -13.91
N ASP A 146 -14.69 25.30 -12.69
CA ASP A 146 -13.81 24.49 -11.84
C ASP A 146 -13.72 23.06 -12.34
N ARG A 147 -14.84 22.50 -12.80
CA ARG A 147 -14.91 21.15 -13.37
C ARG A 147 -14.08 21.06 -14.65
N ASP A 148 -14.22 22.02 -15.56
CA ASP A 148 -13.45 22.05 -16.81
C ASP A 148 -11.95 22.07 -16.52
N ARG A 149 -11.52 22.91 -15.55
CA ARG A 149 -10.13 22.91 -15.07
C ARG A 149 -9.70 21.56 -14.51
N PHE A 150 -10.55 20.88 -13.73
CA PHE A 150 -10.22 19.56 -13.19
C PHE A 150 -10.13 18.46 -14.26
N GLU A 151 -10.88 18.59 -15.36
CA GLU A 151 -10.78 17.69 -16.50
C GLU A 151 -9.50 17.95 -17.33
N GLU A 152 -9.07 19.21 -17.44
CA GLU A 152 -7.78 19.61 -18.02
C GLU A 152 -6.60 19.14 -17.16
N ASP A 153 -6.66 19.32 -15.85
CA ASP A 153 -5.64 18.81 -14.90
C ASP A 153 -5.51 17.27 -15.00
N LEU A 154 -6.62 16.55 -15.25
CA LEU A 154 -6.59 15.11 -15.49
C LEU A 154 -5.90 14.76 -16.80
N GLU A 155 -6.21 15.48 -17.87
CA GLU A 155 -5.60 15.28 -19.18
C GLU A 155 -4.08 15.42 -19.10
N HIS A 156 -3.58 16.52 -18.51
CA HIS A 156 -2.14 16.74 -18.33
C HIS A 156 -1.48 15.65 -17.48
N LEU A 157 -2.13 15.23 -16.38
CA LEU A 157 -1.61 14.14 -15.58
C LEU A 157 -1.50 12.83 -16.39
N LEU A 158 -2.48 12.53 -17.23
CA LEU A 158 -2.45 11.34 -18.08
C LEU A 158 -1.38 11.45 -19.16
N GLU A 159 -1.21 12.61 -19.78
CA GLU A 159 -0.14 12.88 -20.74
C GLU A 159 1.23 12.60 -20.09
N ASP A 160 1.50 13.18 -18.93
CA ASP A 160 2.74 12.95 -18.19
C ASP A 160 2.97 11.48 -17.84
N LEU A 161 1.92 10.80 -17.36
CA LEU A 161 1.98 9.38 -17.02
C LEU A 161 2.25 8.51 -18.24
N LEU A 162 1.69 8.85 -19.40
CA LEU A 162 1.87 8.09 -20.63
C LEU A 162 3.21 8.39 -21.29
N MET A 163 3.82 9.54 -21.00
CA MET A 163 5.17 9.91 -21.48
C MET A 163 6.31 9.29 -20.66
N LEU A 164 6.02 8.54 -19.60
CA LEU A 164 7.05 7.85 -18.82
C LEU A 164 7.76 6.77 -19.66
N PRO A 165 9.05 6.47 -19.38
CA PRO A 165 9.82 5.50 -20.17
C PRO A 165 9.18 4.11 -20.30
N ASP A 166 8.53 3.64 -19.24
CA ASP A 166 7.92 2.31 -19.21
C ASP A 166 6.54 2.26 -19.88
N THR A 167 5.92 3.41 -20.15
CA THR A 167 4.55 3.53 -20.68
C THR A 167 4.50 4.07 -22.11
N ILE A 168 5.46 4.89 -22.54
CA ILE A 168 5.39 5.63 -23.81
C ILE A 168 5.20 4.72 -25.03
N LEU A 169 5.99 3.65 -25.13
CA LEU A 169 5.87 2.68 -26.24
C LEU A 169 4.57 1.87 -26.17
N LEU A 170 4.01 1.70 -24.98
CA LEU A 170 2.73 1.00 -24.80
C LEU A 170 1.56 1.91 -25.17
N ALA A 171 1.66 3.20 -24.84
CA ALA A 171 0.70 4.23 -25.22
C ALA A 171 0.66 4.42 -26.74
N GLU A 172 1.81 4.52 -27.41
CA GLU A 172 1.91 4.62 -28.88
C GLU A 172 1.29 3.43 -29.61
N LYS A 173 1.39 2.22 -29.01
CA LYS A 173 0.81 0.99 -29.55
C LYS A 173 -0.64 0.75 -29.11
N GLU A 174 -1.18 1.62 -28.27
CA GLU A 174 -2.49 1.47 -27.63
C GLU A 174 -2.63 0.11 -26.91
N ASP A 175 -1.55 -0.36 -26.28
CA ASP A 175 -1.51 -1.63 -25.54
C ASP A 175 -2.11 -1.45 -24.13
N PHE A 176 -3.44 -1.31 -24.10
CA PHE A 176 -4.21 -1.16 -22.87
C PHE A 176 -3.96 -2.28 -21.84
N PRO A 177 -3.91 -3.57 -22.21
CA PRO A 177 -3.60 -4.63 -21.23
C PRO A 177 -2.25 -4.46 -20.54
N ALA A 178 -1.22 -4.05 -21.28
CA ALA A 178 0.10 -3.80 -20.69
C ALA A 178 0.08 -2.56 -19.77
N LEU A 179 -0.57 -1.47 -20.19
CA LEU A 179 -0.74 -0.27 -19.36
C LEU A 179 -1.52 -0.58 -18.07
N GLN A 180 -2.63 -1.32 -18.17
CA GLN A 180 -3.42 -1.76 -17.02
C GLN A 180 -2.57 -2.56 -16.03
N LYS A 181 -1.65 -3.40 -16.52
CA LYS A 181 -0.74 -4.17 -15.66
C LYS A 181 0.24 -3.27 -14.92
N ILE A 182 0.77 -2.22 -15.55
CA ILE A 182 1.66 -1.24 -14.90
C ILE A 182 0.91 -0.51 -13.79
N PHE A 183 -0.31 -0.08 -14.05
CA PHE A 183 -1.12 0.72 -13.13
C PHE A 183 -1.97 -0.11 -12.14
N ALA A 184 -1.86 -1.44 -12.16
CA ALA A 184 -2.74 -2.34 -11.41
C ALA A 184 -2.76 -2.10 -9.89
N SER A 185 -1.63 -1.67 -9.32
CA SER A 185 -1.53 -1.35 -7.89
C SER A 185 -1.65 0.14 -7.57
N THR A 186 -2.21 0.92 -8.49
CA THR A 186 -2.41 2.37 -8.32
C THR A 186 -3.88 2.78 -8.44
N LEU A 187 -4.22 3.87 -7.76
CA LEU A 187 -5.52 4.52 -7.74
C LEU A 187 -5.35 5.96 -8.21
N LEU A 188 -6.19 6.39 -9.14
CA LEU A 188 -6.23 7.78 -9.57
C LEU A 188 -7.31 8.51 -8.77
N ILE A 189 -6.88 9.39 -7.86
CA ILE A 189 -7.75 10.06 -6.89
C ILE A 189 -7.71 11.57 -7.10
N PHE A 190 -8.87 12.21 -7.04
CA PHE A 190 -8.98 13.66 -7.03
C PHE A 190 -9.11 14.16 -5.59
N ARG A 191 -8.07 14.83 -5.09
CA ARG A 191 -8.08 15.47 -3.77
C ARG A 191 -8.66 16.86 -3.90
N ASN A 192 -9.75 17.12 -3.17
CA ASN A 192 -10.44 18.39 -3.20
C ASN A 192 -10.46 19.07 -1.83
N PRO A 193 -10.01 20.34 -1.71
CA PRO A 193 -9.97 21.06 -0.44
C PRO A 193 -11.34 21.38 0.14
N PHE A 194 -12.44 21.01 -0.55
CA PHE A 194 -13.80 21.18 -0.08
C PHE A 194 -14.58 19.86 -0.09
N ILE A 195 -15.55 19.77 0.82
CA ILE A 195 -16.61 18.76 0.86
C ILE A 195 -17.96 19.46 1.03
N GLY A 196 -19.08 18.79 0.78
CA GLY A 196 -20.42 19.32 1.02
C GLY A 196 -20.84 19.22 2.48
N ASP A 197 -21.50 20.26 2.99
CA ASP A 197 -22.27 20.21 4.22
C ASP A 197 -23.60 19.44 4.04
N GLU A 198 -24.46 19.41 5.06
CA GLU A 198 -25.76 18.74 5.02
C GLU A 198 -26.71 19.33 3.95
N ASN A 199 -26.46 20.55 3.48
CA ASN A 199 -27.23 21.24 2.46
C ASN A 199 -26.54 21.21 1.08
N GLY A 200 -25.38 20.55 0.97
CA GLY A 200 -24.58 20.50 -0.25
C GLY A 200 -23.76 21.76 -0.53
N ASN A 201 -23.57 22.65 0.45
CA ASN A 201 -22.68 23.80 0.31
C ASN A 201 -21.22 23.39 0.55
N PRO A 202 -20.26 23.94 -0.22
CA PRO A 202 -18.85 23.63 -0.02
C PRO A 202 -18.33 24.18 1.30
N ILE A 203 -17.80 23.30 2.14
CA ILE A 203 -17.07 23.58 3.38
C ILE A 203 -15.65 23.02 3.29
N PRO A 204 -14.66 23.56 4.03
CA PRO A 204 -13.30 23.07 3.97
C PRO A 204 -13.18 21.58 4.34
N SER A 205 -12.39 20.83 3.57
CA SER A 205 -12.07 19.42 3.82
C SER A 205 -11.06 19.33 4.97
N THR A 206 -11.56 19.11 6.18
CA THR A 206 -10.77 18.96 7.41
C THR A 206 -11.07 17.62 8.06
N ILE A 207 -10.23 17.15 8.99
CA ILE A 207 -10.54 15.90 9.72
C ILE A 207 -11.85 16.05 10.50
N GLU A 208 -12.12 17.24 11.03
CA GLU A 208 -13.37 17.54 11.71
C GLU A 208 -14.58 17.37 10.79
N ASN A 209 -14.56 18.00 9.62
CA ASN A 209 -15.69 17.99 8.68
C ASN A 209 -15.85 16.62 8.02
N LEU A 210 -14.75 15.93 7.68
CA LEU A 210 -14.78 14.53 7.22
C LEU A 210 -15.41 13.61 8.26
N ARG A 211 -15.13 13.83 9.55
CA ARG A 211 -15.72 13.03 10.63
C ARG A 211 -17.22 13.27 10.80
N HIS A 212 -17.67 14.51 10.58
CA HIS A 212 -19.10 14.82 10.59
C HIS A 212 -19.83 14.18 9.41
N ARG A 213 -19.25 14.31 8.21
CA ARG A 213 -19.86 13.83 6.96
C ARG A 213 -19.82 12.30 6.78
N PHE A 214 -18.75 11.66 7.26
CA PHE A 214 -18.49 10.22 7.11
C PHE A 214 -18.32 9.50 8.46
N PRO A 215 -19.33 9.53 9.35
CA PRO A 215 -19.19 9.03 10.73
C PRO A 215 -18.92 7.52 10.79
N THR A 216 -19.27 6.77 9.73
CA THR A 216 -19.00 5.34 9.58
C THR A 216 -17.51 5.02 9.51
N PHE A 217 -16.65 5.95 9.09
CA PHE A 217 -15.20 5.75 9.07
C PHE A 217 -14.50 6.04 10.39
N PHE A 218 -15.19 6.63 11.36
CA PHE A 218 -14.58 7.03 12.63
C PHE A 218 -15.16 6.26 13.82
N TYR A 219 -14.35 6.10 14.86
CA TYR A 219 -14.83 5.63 16.15
C TYR A 219 -15.78 6.69 16.77
N LYS A 220 -16.79 6.22 17.52
CA LYS A 220 -17.73 7.11 18.23
C LYS A 220 -16.96 8.13 19.08
N ARG A 221 -17.40 9.40 19.05
CA ARG A 221 -16.82 10.44 19.91
C ARG A 221 -17.00 10.04 21.37
N ARG A 222 -15.92 10.12 22.13
CA ARG A 222 -15.92 9.87 23.58
C ARG A 222 -16.32 11.16 24.31
N LYS A 223 -16.73 11.05 25.59
CA LYS A 223 -16.98 12.23 26.44
C LYS A 223 -15.76 13.13 26.56
N THR A 224 -14.56 12.54 26.60
CA THR A 224 -13.29 13.25 26.55
C THR A 224 -12.83 13.36 25.09
N PRO A 225 -12.59 14.59 24.58
CA PRO A 225 -12.04 14.80 23.24
C PRO A 225 -10.73 14.04 23.05
N ASN A 226 -10.48 13.53 21.83
CA ASN A 226 -9.21 12.91 21.53
C ASN A 226 -8.09 13.96 21.50
N TRP A 227 -6.86 13.55 21.81
CA TRP A 227 -5.70 14.46 21.87
C TRP A 227 -5.46 15.23 20.55
N TYR A 228 -5.79 14.62 19.41
CA TYR A 228 -5.59 15.19 18.09
C TYR A 228 -6.62 16.28 17.77
N GLU A 229 -7.78 16.30 18.43
CA GLU A 229 -8.84 17.29 18.20
C GLU A 229 -8.43 18.71 18.65
N LYS A 230 -7.32 18.83 19.40
CA LYS A 230 -6.72 20.10 19.81
C LYS A 230 -5.56 20.55 18.91
N GLN A 231 -5.21 19.78 17.90
CA GLN A 231 -4.05 20.05 17.03
C GLN A 231 -4.50 20.81 15.78
N SER A 232 -3.63 21.66 15.24
CA SER A 232 -3.96 22.50 14.07
C SER A 232 -4.38 21.67 12.85
N PHE A 233 -3.69 20.55 12.60
CA PHE A 233 -3.98 19.65 11.49
C PHE A 233 -5.38 19.03 11.53
N TYR A 234 -6.11 19.12 12.66
CA TYR A 234 -7.49 18.63 12.75
C TYR A 234 -8.48 19.52 12.01
N THR A 235 -8.18 20.83 11.95
CA THR A 235 -9.04 21.88 11.39
C THR A 235 -8.43 22.56 10.16
N GLU A 236 -7.18 22.25 9.81
CA GLU A 236 -6.51 22.80 8.62
C GLU A 236 -6.84 21.95 7.38
N PRO A 237 -7.37 22.53 6.29
CA PRO A 237 -7.54 21.83 5.02
C PRO A 237 -6.21 21.73 4.27
N PHE A 238 -6.13 20.83 3.27
CA PHE A 238 -5.03 20.84 2.30
C PHE A 238 -5.24 21.95 1.26
N GLY A 239 -4.14 22.40 0.63
CA GLY A 239 -4.10 23.73 -0.01
C GLY A 239 -4.80 23.88 -1.36
N GLN A 240 -4.77 22.86 -2.22
CA GLN A 240 -5.30 22.98 -3.58
C GLN A 240 -5.91 21.66 -4.05
N ALA A 241 -6.94 21.76 -4.89
CA ALA A 241 -7.48 20.64 -5.62
C ALA A 241 -6.43 20.08 -6.60
N ARG A 242 -6.31 18.76 -6.71
CA ARG A 242 -5.39 18.12 -7.66
C ARG A 242 -5.69 16.64 -7.84
N TRP A 243 -5.37 16.14 -9.03
CA TRP A 243 -5.26 14.72 -9.28
C TRP A 243 -3.94 14.17 -8.75
N ILE A 244 -4.00 12.95 -8.24
CA ILE A 244 -2.84 12.24 -7.72
C ILE A 244 -2.89 10.77 -8.08
N LEU A 245 -1.71 10.16 -8.24
CA LEU A 245 -1.58 8.72 -8.36
C LEU A 245 -1.20 8.13 -7.00
N CYS A 246 -2.14 7.44 -6.37
CA CYS A 246 -1.93 6.79 -5.08
C CYS A 246 -1.57 5.32 -5.26
N SER A 247 -0.48 4.86 -4.67
CA SER A 247 -0.22 3.42 -4.60
C SER A 247 -1.10 2.75 -3.55
N THR A 248 -1.55 1.54 -3.87
CA THR A 248 -2.20 0.61 -2.94
C THR A 248 -1.18 -0.26 -2.21
N ASP A 249 0.05 -0.35 -2.73
CA ASP A 249 1.17 -1.01 -2.09
C ASP A 249 1.85 -0.07 -1.09
N TYR A 250 1.95 -0.49 0.17
CA TYR A 250 2.67 0.28 1.17
C TYR A 250 4.18 0.02 1.07
N LEU A 251 4.96 1.07 1.26
CA LEU A 251 6.41 0.98 1.37
C LEU A 251 6.79 0.71 2.83
N ASN A 252 7.29 -0.48 3.11
CA ASN A 252 7.75 -0.84 4.44
C ASN A 252 8.98 0.01 4.85
N CYS A 253 8.84 0.83 5.90
CA CYS A 253 9.87 1.73 6.43
C CYS A 253 10.57 1.19 7.69
N THR A 254 10.45 -0.11 7.95
CA THR A 254 11.08 -0.77 9.10
C THR A 254 12.60 -0.64 9.08
N LEU A 255 13.20 -0.84 7.90
CA LEU A 255 14.65 -0.92 7.70
C LEU A 255 15.25 0.38 7.15
N SER A 256 14.42 1.28 6.65
CA SER A 256 14.86 2.53 6.01
C SER A 256 13.84 3.63 6.21
N SER A 257 14.30 4.87 6.30
CA SER A 257 13.41 6.02 6.49
C SER A 257 12.41 6.18 5.34
N PRO A 258 11.22 6.77 5.61
CA PRO A 258 10.24 7.11 4.58
C PRO A 258 10.83 7.87 3.40
N LYS A 259 11.70 8.86 3.67
CA LYS A 259 12.38 9.65 2.63
C LYS A 259 13.18 8.76 1.66
N ARG A 260 13.93 7.77 2.17
CA ARG A 260 14.72 6.86 1.32
C ARG A 260 13.80 5.94 0.52
N LYS A 261 12.75 5.36 1.14
CA LYS A 261 11.79 4.52 0.42
C LYS A 261 11.05 5.28 -0.68
N LEU A 262 10.61 6.51 -0.43
CA LEU A 262 9.94 7.35 -1.41
C LEU A 262 10.86 7.74 -2.57
N SER A 263 12.13 8.05 -2.29
CA SER A 263 13.11 8.31 -3.36
C SER A 263 13.39 7.07 -4.21
N SER A 264 13.43 5.88 -3.62
CA SER A 264 13.53 4.63 -4.40
C SER A 264 12.27 4.38 -5.22
N TYR A 265 11.09 4.66 -4.65
CA TYR A 265 9.81 4.53 -5.34
C TYR A 265 9.70 5.49 -6.54
N SER A 266 10.07 6.76 -6.40
CA SER A 266 10.05 7.71 -7.53
C SER A 266 10.94 7.24 -8.69
N ARG A 267 12.11 6.69 -8.38
CA ARG A 267 13.04 6.14 -9.39
C ARG A 267 12.47 4.95 -10.15
N GLN A 268 11.64 4.12 -9.51
CA GLN A 268 10.95 3.03 -10.20
C GLN A 268 9.95 3.54 -11.24
N TRP A 269 9.46 4.76 -11.08
CA TRP A 269 8.61 5.46 -12.04
C TRP A 269 9.40 6.36 -13.00
N HIS A 270 10.74 6.34 -12.93
CA HIS A 270 11.65 7.27 -13.64
C HIS A 270 11.39 8.74 -13.34
N LEU A 271 10.90 9.04 -12.13
CA LEU A 271 10.56 10.38 -11.68
C LEU A 271 11.57 10.96 -10.68
N PRO A 272 11.72 12.30 -10.66
CA PRO A 272 12.42 12.99 -9.59
C PRO A 272 11.84 12.65 -8.19
N SER A 273 12.70 12.75 -7.17
CA SER A 273 12.35 12.34 -5.80
C SER A 273 11.21 13.15 -5.17
N GLU A 274 11.05 14.38 -5.62
CA GLU A 274 10.04 15.35 -5.21
C GLU A 274 8.63 14.98 -5.67
N ASN A 275 8.49 14.14 -6.70
CA ASN A 275 7.19 13.67 -7.18
C ASN A 275 6.59 12.62 -6.26
N ALA A 276 7.40 11.86 -5.50
CA ALA A 276 6.92 10.85 -4.55
C ALA A 276 6.78 11.44 -3.15
N LEU A 277 5.54 11.72 -2.76
CA LEU A 277 5.20 12.39 -1.52
C LEU A 277 4.70 11.44 -0.43
N GLN A 278 5.07 11.77 0.80
CA GLN A 278 4.45 11.20 1.99
C GLN A 278 3.18 11.96 2.33
N LYS A 279 2.04 11.27 2.37
CA LYS A 279 0.75 11.86 2.72
C LYS A 279 0.77 12.49 4.11
N SER A 280 0.11 13.62 4.27
CA SER A 280 -0.34 14.13 5.57
C SER A 280 -1.43 13.23 6.16
N VAL A 281 -1.73 13.41 7.45
CA VAL A 281 -2.83 12.67 8.10
C VAL A 281 -4.18 12.96 7.46
N LEU A 282 -4.42 14.19 7.02
CA LEU A 282 -5.67 14.56 6.37
C LEU A 282 -5.79 13.88 5.00
N GLU A 283 -4.73 13.93 4.18
CA GLU A 283 -4.70 13.28 2.87
C GLU A 283 -4.88 11.76 2.98
N ASP A 284 -4.22 11.11 3.94
CA ASP A 284 -4.37 9.66 4.14
C ASP A 284 -5.80 9.29 4.56
N ILE A 285 -6.43 10.08 5.44
CA ILE A 285 -7.84 9.88 5.84
C ILE A 285 -8.78 10.12 4.66
N TYR A 286 -8.57 11.20 3.92
CA TYR A 286 -9.38 11.56 2.75
C TYR A 286 -9.35 10.44 1.71
N ASP A 287 -8.16 9.96 1.33
CA ASP A 287 -8.00 8.90 0.35
C ASP A 287 -8.70 7.61 0.80
N ARG A 288 -8.60 7.25 2.09
CA ARG A 288 -9.29 6.07 2.65
C ARG A 288 -10.81 6.16 2.55
N ILE A 289 -11.36 7.34 2.82
CA ILE A 289 -12.81 7.58 2.73
C ILE A 289 -13.25 7.52 1.27
N VAL A 290 -12.59 8.27 0.40
CA VAL A 290 -12.96 8.34 -1.03
C VAL A 290 -12.87 6.97 -1.68
N CYS A 291 -11.79 6.21 -1.44
CA CYS A 291 -11.67 4.85 -1.97
C CYS A 291 -12.69 3.89 -1.35
N GLY A 292 -12.90 3.97 -0.03
CA GLY A 292 -13.86 3.11 0.66
C GLY A 292 -15.31 3.33 0.22
N GLU A 293 -15.68 4.56 -0.13
CA GLU A 293 -16.99 4.92 -0.66
C GLU A 293 -17.13 4.64 -2.16
N ALA A 294 -16.07 4.85 -2.95
CA ALA A 294 -16.13 4.66 -4.40
C ALA A 294 -16.06 3.18 -4.81
N LEU A 295 -15.23 2.40 -4.13
CA LEU A 295 -14.85 1.04 -4.54
C LEU A 295 -15.49 -0.03 -3.67
N GLU A 296 -16.12 0.37 -2.56
CA GLU A 296 -16.69 -0.55 -1.56
C GLU A 296 -15.66 -1.56 -1.00
N GLU A 297 -14.38 -1.27 -1.19
CA GLU A 297 -13.23 -2.06 -0.76
C GLU A 297 -12.40 -1.30 0.27
N ASP A 298 -11.93 -2.02 1.28
CA ASP A 298 -10.97 -1.48 2.24
C ASP A 298 -9.52 -1.68 1.74
N ILE A 299 -9.18 -1.09 0.59
CA ILE A 299 -7.89 -1.29 -0.09
C ILE A 299 -6.69 -0.97 0.81
N PHE A 300 -6.85 0.03 1.68
CA PHE A 300 -5.82 0.46 2.63
C PHE A 300 -5.92 -0.22 4.00
N GLU A 301 -6.85 -1.16 4.20
CA GLU A 301 -6.98 -2.00 5.40
C GLU A 301 -6.04 -3.21 5.28
N GLN A 302 -4.76 -2.91 5.18
CA GLN A 302 -3.71 -3.89 5.43
C GLN A 302 -3.25 -3.71 6.88
N ASN A 303 -2.73 -4.77 7.52
CA ASN A 303 -2.23 -4.78 8.92
C ASN A 303 -1.01 -3.85 9.17
N CYS A 304 -0.87 -2.77 8.41
CA CYS A 304 0.16 -1.76 8.46
C CYS A 304 -0.44 -0.42 8.89
N HIS A 305 0.34 0.34 9.66
CA HIS A 305 0.00 1.70 10.02
C HIS A 305 0.70 2.67 9.08
N SER A 306 -0.07 3.54 8.44
CA SER A 306 0.45 4.56 7.54
C SER A 306 1.12 5.65 8.36
N CYS A 307 2.43 5.78 8.17
CA CYS A 307 3.25 6.85 8.71
C CYS A 307 3.01 8.09 7.85
N THR A 308 2.54 9.18 8.46
CA THR A 308 2.22 10.40 7.73
C THR A 308 3.35 11.41 7.85
N SER A 309 3.33 12.44 7.00
CA SER A 309 4.24 13.59 7.10
C SER A 309 3.83 14.56 8.21
N THR A 310 2.73 14.30 8.91
CA THR A 310 2.19 15.19 9.95
C THR A 310 2.90 14.97 11.29
N TYR A 311 3.33 16.09 11.89
CA TYR A 311 3.93 16.13 13.22
C TYR A 311 3.14 17.08 14.12
N TYR A 312 3.22 16.85 15.42
CA TYR A 312 2.69 17.78 16.43
C TYR A 312 3.55 17.84 17.68
N ARG A 313 3.38 18.89 18.47
CA ARG A 313 4.01 19.06 19.78
C ARG A 313 2.93 19.33 20.82
N THR A 314 3.00 18.66 21.96
CA THR A 314 2.02 18.85 23.05
C THR A 314 2.13 20.24 23.70
N HIS A 315 3.33 20.83 23.69
CA HIS A 315 3.61 22.21 24.10
C HIS A 315 4.88 22.68 23.36
N ALA A 316 5.18 23.98 23.35
CA ALA A 316 6.25 24.56 22.51
C ALA A 316 7.62 23.85 22.63
N LYS A 317 7.97 23.40 23.84
CA LYS A 317 9.23 22.70 24.18
C LYS A 317 9.16 21.17 24.10
N ALA A 318 7.99 20.59 23.83
CA ALA A 318 7.83 19.13 23.75
C ALA A 318 8.53 18.56 22.51
N PRO A 319 9.00 17.29 22.57
CA PRO A 319 9.47 16.61 21.37
C PRO A 319 8.35 16.48 20.34
N ALA A 320 8.69 16.61 19.06
CA ALA A 320 7.76 16.39 17.97
C ALA A 320 7.35 14.91 17.91
N ARG A 321 6.06 14.67 17.73
CA ARG A 321 5.46 13.34 17.60
C ARG A 321 4.91 13.19 16.18
N LEU A 322 5.19 12.05 15.57
CA LEU A 322 4.61 11.67 14.29
C LEU A 322 3.18 11.21 14.49
N VAL A 323 2.35 11.49 13.49
CA VAL A 323 0.99 10.98 13.39
C VAL A 323 0.98 9.74 12.50
N TYR A 324 0.23 8.73 12.92
CA TYR A 324 0.00 7.51 12.18
C TYR A 324 -1.49 7.27 12.05
N THR A 325 -1.91 6.74 10.91
CA THR A 325 -3.26 6.27 10.67
C THR A 325 -3.26 4.76 10.53
N ALA A 326 -4.35 4.14 10.97
CA ALA A 326 -4.62 2.72 10.81
C ALA A 326 -6.09 2.57 10.44
N GLN A 327 -6.42 1.59 9.61
CA GLN A 327 -7.80 1.24 9.33
C GLN A 327 -8.04 -0.21 9.73
N LYS A 328 -9.17 -0.46 10.37
CA LYS A 328 -9.66 -1.80 10.69
C LYS A 328 -11.18 -1.77 10.70
N HIS A 329 -11.81 -2.69 9.95
CA HIS A 329 -13.23 -2.79 9.72
C HIS A 329 -13.85 -1.43 9.34
N ARG A 330 -13.32 -0.78 8.28
CA ARG A 330 -13.67 0.60 7.86
C ARG A 330 -13.41 1.71 8.89
N LYS A 331 -12.90 1.41 10.09
CA LYS A 331 -12.65 2.41 11.13
C LYS A 331 -11.21 2.89 11.12
N ILE A 332 -11.05 4.19 10.90
CA ILE A 332 -9.77 4.88 10.92
C ILE A 332 -9.42 5.31 12.35
N ALA A 333 -8.25 4.87 12.81
CA ALA A 333 -7.65 5.27 14.09
C ALA A 333 -6.48 6.22 13.84
N ILE A 334 -6.39 7.28 14.64
CA ILE A 334 -5.29 8.25 14.61
C ILE A 334 -4.42 8.05 15.86
N HIS A 335 -3.14 7.77 15.65
CA HIS A 335 -2.16 7.53 16.71
C HIS A 335 -1.05 8.59 16.66
N GLY A 336 -0.53 8.98 17.83
CA GLY A 336 0.59 9.89 17.96
C GLY A 336 1.75 9.22 18.68
N LYS A 337 2.95 9.23 18.11
CA LYS A 337 4.12 8.56 18.71
C LYS A 337 5.41 9.36 18.50
N PRO A 338 6.29 9.46 19.50
CA PRO A 338 7.61 10.07 19.31
C PRO A 338 8.48 9.19 18.41
N GLY A 339 9.04 9.81 17.37
CA GLY A 339 9.93 9.15 16.40
C GLY A 339 9.25 8.05 15.58
N ILE A 340 9.98 7.57 14.56
CA ILE A 340 9.56 6.44 13.75
C ILE A 340 9.73 5.18 14.58
N PRO A 341 8.68 4.37 14.81
CA PRO A 341 8.83 3.24 15.69
C PRO A 341 9.69 2.16 15.05
N HIS A 342 10.53 1.55 15.87
CA HIS A 342 11.31 0.40 15.47
C HIS A 342 10.43 -0.81 15.12
N TRP A 343 10.97 -1.65 14.25
CA TRP A 343 10.47 -2.98 13.99
C TRP A 343 10.15 -3.71 15.30
N ARG A 344 9.07 -4.50 15.30
CA ARG A 344 8.79 -5.46 16.36
C ARG A 344 8.39 -6.79 15.74
N ALA A 345 9.02 -7.88 16.15
CA ALA A 345 8.70 -9.22 15.65
C ALA A 345 7.21 -9.60 15.82
N THR A 346 6.56 -9.07 16.86
CA THR A 346 5.13 -9.28 17.14
C THR A 346 4.19 -8.39 16.31
N LYS A 347 4.72 -7.38 15.59
CA LYS A 347 3.97 -6.50 14.71
C LYS A 347 4.56 -6.59 13.31
N ARG A 348 3.98 -7.48 12.49
CA ARG A 348 4.55 -7.87 11.20
C ARG A 348 4.92 -6.70 10.28
N LEU A 349 4.17 -5.59 10.26
CA LEU A 349 4.32 -4.54 9.25
C LEU A 349 4.24 -3.11 9.84
N TRP A 350 5.17 -2.76 10.73
CA TRP A 350 5.23 -1.41 11.29
C TRP A 350 6.66 -0.84 11.21
N PRO A 351 6.88 0.41 10.73
CA PRO A 351 5.97 1.38 10.08
C PRO A 351 6.03 1.30 8.55
N GLY A 352 4.99 1.76 7.84
CA GLY A 352 5.03 1.90 6.37
C GLY A 352 4.43 3.23 5.90
N VAL A 353 4.61 3.55 4.62
CA VAL A 353 3.97 4.72 3.97
C VAL A 353 3.24 4.29 2.71
N PHE A 354 2.06 4.85 2.46
CA PHE A 354 1.42 4.76 1.14
C PHE A 354 1.92 5.93 0.29
N PRO A 355 2.72 5.67 -0.76
CA PRO A 355 3.27 6.74 -1.58
C PRO A 355 2.16 7.36 -2.44
N THR A 356 2.28 8.67 -2.64
CA THR A 356 1.51 9.43 -3.63
C THR A 356 2.48 10.00 -4.65
N LEU A 357 2.21 9.81 -5.94
CA LEU A 357 2.88 10.54 -7.00
C LEU A 357 2.07 11.78 -7.37
N VAL A 358 2.78 12.90 -7.49
CA VAL A 358 2.27 14.16 -8.02
C VAL A 358 3.15 14.51 -9.21
N LEU A 359 2.53 14.69 -10.37
CA LEU A 359 3.18 15.14 -11.60
C LEU A 359 2.81 16.62 -11.81
N SER A 360 3.67 17.31 -12.55
CA SER A 360 3.78 18.77 -12.53
C SER A 360 3.06 19.44 -13.67
#